data_AF-A0AAN7SR75-F1
#
_entry.id   AF-A0AAN7SR75-F1
#
_cell.length_a   1.000
_cell.length_b   1.000
_cell.length_c   1.000
_cell.angle_alpha   90.00
_cell.angle_beta   90.00
_cell.angle_gamma   90.00
#
_symmetry.space_group_name_H-M   'P 1'
#
loop_
_entity.id
_entity.type
_entity.pdbx_description
1 polymer ?
#
loop_
_entity_poly.entity_id
_entity_poly.type
_entity_poly.pdbx_seq_one_letter_code
_entity_poly.pdbx_strand_id
1 'polypeptide(L)'
;MYASELRDNEHFIYTFVYLTMTSESTINDVKTEAGQLEIEPRSVQEDEKTQIEEIKEKYKKPATGALLLIFLIINTVMLCVGIATARDCPINPNIPIYIAVAGGLGIISKILPLVNYKFQLKVLQWISNLLFLVEFAWMIVGSVWIYGIYQPNYEPAHGPYCDKTAYLLAFWLLTINYIYIGLIIISICCVGCCIMLCVSVIIQCCKSIE
;
A
#
# COMPACT_ATOMS: atom_id res chain seq x y z
N MET A 1 -16.80 26.76 -7.06
CA MET A 1 -15.79 26.86 -5.98
C MET A 1 -16.02 25.86 -4.86
N TYR A 2 -17.26 25.52 -4.47
CA TYR A 2 -17.52 24.53 -3.42
C TYR A 2 -17.31 23.04 -3.81
N ALA A 3 -17.30 22.73 -5.12
CA ALA A 3 -17.14 21.36 -5.63
C ALA A 3 -15.67 20.93 -5.84
N SER A 4 -14.71 21.85 -5.70
CA SER A 4 -13.27 21.54 -5.70
C SER A 4 -12.79 21.13 -4.31
N GLU A 5 -13.25 21.80 -3.24
CA GLU A 5 -12.88 21.45 -1.85
C GLU A 5 -13.33 20.04 -1.43
N LEU A 6 -14.50 19.58 -1.90
CA LEU A 6 -15.00 18.23 -1.58
C LEU A 6 -14.26 17.12 -2.35
N ARG A 7 -13.56 17.45 -3.45
CA ARG A 7 -12.73 16.50 -4.20
C ARG A 7 -11.41 16.23 -3.48
N ASP A 8 -10.93 17.17 -2.68
CA ASP A 8 -9.65 17.04 -1.98
C ASP A 8 -9.76 16.20 -0.70
N ASN A 9 -10.88 16.20 0.02
CA ASN A 9 -11.02 15.46 1.29
C ASN A 9 -11.12 13.93 1.16
N GLU A 10 -11.82 13.38 0.14
CA GLU A 10 -11.85 11.92 -0.08
C GLU A 10 -10.57 11.42 -0.78
N HIS A 11 -9.96 12.27 -1.60
CA HIS A 11 -8.67 12.00 -2.21
C HIS A 11 -7.54 12.07 -1.18
N PHE A 12 -7.73 12.82 -0.09
CA PHE A 12 -6.78 12.90 1.01
C PHE A 12 -6.58 11.55 1.68
N ILE A 13 -7.62 10.80 2.06
CA ILE A 13 -7.44 9.50 2.72
C ILE A 13 -6.77 8.49 1.77
N TYR A 14 -7.17 8.47 0.50
CA TYR A 14 -6.60 7.56 -0.50
C TYR A 14 -5.15 7.88 -0.82
N THR A 15 -4.86 9.16 -1.04
CA THR A 15 -3.51 9.67 -1.31
C THR A 15 -2.65 9.58 -0.06
N PHE A 16 -3.22 9.76 1.14
CA PHE A 16 -2.53 9.62 2.42
C PHE A 16 -2.17 8.15 2.69
N VAL A 17 -3.07 7.18 2.46
CA VAL A 17 -2.74 5.75 2.55
C VAL A 17 -1.70 5.35 1.48
N TYR A 18 -1.81 5.87 0.25
CA TYR A 18 -0.79 5.67 -0.79
C TYR A 18 0.54 6.37 -0.50
N LEU A 19 0.53 7.54 0.16
CA LEU A 19 1.72 8.32 0.54
C LEU A 19 2.37 7.79 1.83
N THR A 20 1.61 7.20 2.76
CA THR A 20 2.17 6.52 3.94
C THR A 20 2.88 5.21 3.56
N MET A 21 2.51 4.59 2.43
CA MET A 21 3.29 3.48 1.83
C MET A 21 4.61 3.96 1.23
N THR A 22 4.77 5.26 1.01
CA THR A 22 6.00 5.88 0.53
C THR A 22 6.68 6.63 1.67
N SER A 23 7.02 5.94 2.76
CA SER A 23 8.03 6.45 3.68
C SER A 23 9.42 6.08 3.17
N GLU A 24 10.24 7.12 3.03
CA GLU A 24 11.70 7.12 2.91
C GLU A 24 12.31 6.63 1.59
N SER A 25 13.36 7.24 1.05
CA SER A 25 14.39 8.03 1.71
C SER A 25 14.92 9.13 0.76
N THR A 26 15.08 10.32 1.31
CA THR A 26 16.00 11.33 0.80
C THR A 26 17.38 10.72 0.65
N ILE A 27 17.88 10.54 -0.58
CA ILE A 27 19.30 10.38 -0.82
C ILE A 27 19.92 11.78 -0.80
N ASN A 28 20.24 12.24 0.42
CA ASN A 28 21.47 12.98 0.61
C ASN A 28 22.59 11.99 0.28
N ASP A 29 23.37 12.28 -0.76
CA ASP A 29 24.77 11.89 -0.95
C ASP A 29 25.08 11.74 -2.44
N VAL A 30 25.43 12.86 -3.09
CA VAL A 30 26.59 12.90 -4.00
C VAL A 30 27.23 14.27 -3.82
N LYS A 31 27.94 14.44 -2.71
CA LYS A 31 29.08 15.34 -2.67
C LYS A 31 30.29 14.49 -3.01
N THR A 32 30.73 14.54 -4.26
CA THR A 32 32.08 14.07 -4.60
C THR A 32 32.75 15.15 -5.42
N GLU A 33 33.82 15.64 -4.81
CA GLU A 33 34.75 16.62 -5.31
C GLU A 33 35.34 16.18 -6.65
N ALA A 34 35.38 17.11 -7.60
CA ALA A 34 36.45 17.18 -8.58
C ALA A 34 36.82 18.65 -8.70
N GLY A 35 37.93 19.02 -8.05
CA GLY A 35 38.56 20.33 -8.25
C GLY A 35 39.28 20.39 -9.60
N GLN A 36 39.20 21.58 -10.23
CA GLN A 36 40.10 22.23 -11.22
C GLN A 36 40.71 21.35 -12.35
N LEU A 37 40.62 21.68 -13.65
CA LEU A 37 40.89 22.95 -14.34
C LEU A 37 40.59 22.75 -15.85
N GLU A 38 39.85 23.63 -16.53
CA GLU A 38 40.11 24.27 -17.86
C GLU A 38 38.84 24.99 -18.39
N ILE A 39 39.02 26.07 -19.14
CA ILE A 39 38.03 27.08 -19.54
C ILE A 39 37.64 26.87 -21.03
N GLU A 40 36.33 26.69 -21.36
CA GLU A 40 35.59 27.07 -22.62
C GLU A 40 34.20 26.32 -22.72
N PRO A 41 33.12 26.78 -23.40
CA PRO A 41 32.32 28.00 -23.27
C PRO A 41 30.97 27.76 -22.53
N ARG A 42 30.37 28.84 -22.02
CA ARG A 42 29.20 28.88 -21.11
C ARG A 42 27.84 28.37 -21.66
N SER A 43 27.74 27.89 -22.91
CA SER A 43 26.45 27.44 -23.48
C SER A 43 26.17 25.93 -23.38
N VAL A 44 27.19 25.08 -23.21
CA VAL A 44 27.00 23.61 -23.21
C VAL A 44 26.59 23.06 -21.82
N GLN A 45 26.90 23.81 -20.75
CA GLN A 45 26.70 23.37 -19.37
C GLN A 45 25.25 23.50 -18.87
N GLU A 46 24.44 24.35 -19.51
CA GLU A 46 23.02 24.53 -19.20
C GLU A 46 22.17 23.44 -19.87
N ASP A 47 22.50 23.09 -21.13
CA ASP A 47 21.84 22.02 -21.89
C ASP A 47 22.04 20.63 -21.24
N GLU A 48 23.27 20.29 -20.80
CA GLU A 48 23.53 18.99 -20.14
C GLU A 48 22.85 18.89 -18.76
N LYS A 49 22.82 19.98 -17.99
CA LYS A 49 22.10 20.01 -16.69
C LYS A 49 20.60 19.82 -16.88
N THR A 50 19.98 20.48 -17.86
CA THR A 50 18.56 20.33 -18.16
C THR A 50 18.23 18.91 -18.61
N GLN A 51 19.06 18.29 -19.46
CA GLN A 51 18.87 16.90 -19.88
C GLN A 51 19.04 15.90 -18.71
N ILE A 52 20.01 16.14 -17.82
CA ILE A 52 20.21 15.31 -16.62
C ILE A 52 19.04 15.46 -15.63
N GLU A 53 18.45 16.65 -15.49
CA GLU A 53 17.26 16.85 -14.65
C GLU A 53 16.02 16.17 -15.23
N GLU A 54 15.81 16.23 -16.54
CA GLU A 54 14.73 15.49 -17.22
C GLU A 54 14.91 13.96 -17.11
N ILE A 55 16.14 13.44 -17.25
CA ILE A 55 16.44 12.01 -17.07
C ILE A 55 16.25 11.59 -15.61
N LYS A 56 16.69 12.40 -14.64
CA LYS A 56 16.48 12.17 -13.21
C LYS A 56 15.00 12.16 -12.87
N GLU A 57 14.19 13.04 -13.45
CA GLU A 57 12.73 13.06 -13.23
C GLU A 57 12.03 11.81 -13.80
N LYS A 58 12.49 11.33 -14.96
CA LYS A 58 12.02 10.08 -15.58
C LYS A 58 12.39 8.84 -14.76
N TYR A 59 13.54 8.88 -14.07
CA TYR A 59 14.02 7.83 -13.14
C TYR A 59 13.62 8.04 -11.67
N LYS A 60 12.88 9.10 -11.31
CA LYS A 60 12.45 9.41 -9.93
C LYS A 60 11.20 8.65 -9.48
N LYS A 61 10.53 7.92 -10.39
CA LYS A 61 9.27 7.18 -10.12
C LYS A 61 9.28 5.64 -10.26
N PRO A 62 10.41 4.89 -10.34
CA PRO A 62 10.39 3.44 -10.52
C PRO A 62 9.89 2.68 -9.28
N ALA A 63 10.01 3.27 -8.08
CA ALA A 63 9.63 2.61 -6.82
C ALA A 63 8.13 2.28 -6.77
N THR A 64 7.26 3.19 -7.22
CA THR A 64 5.80 2.98 -7.19
C THR A 64 5.37 1.88 -8.16
N GLY A 65 5.95 1.83 -9.36
CA GLY A 65 5.67 0.78 -10.35
C GLY A 65 6.14 -0.59 -9.90
N ALA A 66 7.37 -0.67 -9.35
CA ALA A 66 7.92 -1.93 -8.83
C ALA A 66 7.08 -2.50 -7.68
N LEU A 67 6.64 -1.66 -6.74
CA LEU A 67 5.81 -2.07 -5.62
C LEU A 67 4.45 -2.64 -6.08
N LEU A 68 3.81 -2.00 -7.07
CA LEU A 68 2.56 -2.50 -7.64
C LEU A 68 2.72 -3.88 -8.30
N LEU A 69 3.83 -4.10 -9.01
CA LEU A 69 4.13 -5.41 -9.62
C LEU A 69 4.31 -6.49 -8.55
N ILE A 70 5.00 -6.18 -7.45
CA ILE A 70 5.16 -7.12 -6.33
C ILE A 70 3.81 -7.48 -5.74
N PHE A 71 2.93 -6.50 -5.48
CA PHE A 71 1.57 -6.78 -4.98
C PHE A 71 0.76 -7.62 -5.97
N LEU A 72 0.85 -7.36 -7.27
CA LEU A 72 0.16 -8.17 -8.28
C LEU A 72 0.64 -9.63 -8.28
N ILE A 73 1.95 -9.86 -8.16
CA ILE A 73 2.52 -11.21 -8.06
C ILE A 73 1.98 -11.92 -6.82
N ILE A 74 2.03 -11.27 -5.65
CA ILE A 74 1.52 -11.85 -4.38
C ILE A 74 0.04 -12.20 -4.49
N ASN A 75 -0.80 -11.31 -5.03
CA ASN A 75 -2.23 -11.56 -5.19
C ASN A 75 -2.52 -12.67 -6.21
N THR A 76 -1.69 -12.79 -7.25
CA THR A 76 -1.78 -13.90 -8.23
C THR A 76 -1.46 -15.23 -7.56
N VAL A 77 -0.40 -15.29 -6.74
CA VAL A 77 -0.04 -16.49 -5.99
C VAL A 77 -1.17 -16.88 -5.03
N MET A 78 -1.75 -15.93 -4.30
CA MET A 78 -2.92 -16.17 -3.44
C MET A 78 -4.09 -16.79 -4.21
N LEU A 79 -4.43 -16.22 -5.37
CA LEU A 79 -5.51 -16.72 -6.21
C LEU A 79 -5.24 -18.15 -6.68
N CYS A 80 -4.04 -18.41 -7.21
CA CYS A 80 -3.65 -19.73 -7.71
C CYS A 80 -3.63 -20.78 -6.59
N VAL A 81 -3.02 -20.46 -5.44
CA VAL A 81 -2.96 -21.37 -4.29
C VAL A 81 -4.36 -21.65 -3.76
N GLY A 82 -5.20 -20.64 -3.57
CA GLY A 82 -6.56 -20.82 -3.06
C GLY A 82 -7.45 -21.68 -3.98
N ILE A 83 -7.27 -21.58 -5.30
CA ILE A 83 -7.96 -22.45 -6.27
C ILE A 83 -7.37 -23.87 -6.23
N ALA A 84 -6.05 -24.00 -6.22
CA ALA A 84 -5.37 -25.30 -6.23
C ALA A 84 -5.67 -26.12 -4.97
N THR A 85 -5.74 -25.46 -3.81
CA THR A 85 -5.96 -26.10 -2.50
C THR A 85 -7.41 -26.06 -2.05
N ALA A 86 -8.36 -25.75 -2.95
CA ALA A 86 -9.78 -25.59 -2.64
C ALA A 86 -10.42 -26.80 -1.92
N ARG A 87 -9.81 -27.99 -2.03
CA ARG A 87 -10.29 -29.23 -1.40
C ARG A 87 -9.34 -29.78 -0.33
N ASP A 88 -8.17 -29.17 -0.13
CA ASP A 88 -7.09 -29.73 0.70
C ASP A 88 -7.16 -29.26 2.17
N CYS A 89 -8.29 -28.68 2.59
CA CYS A 89 -8.56 -28.28 3.97
C CYS A 89 -9.96 -28.72 4.42
N PRO A 90 -10.19 -30.04 4.62
CA PRO A 90 -11.47 -30.55 5.13
C PRO A 90 -11.85 -30.03 6.52
N ILE A 91 -10.88 -29.63 7.35
CA ILE A 91 -11.14 -29.04 8.67
C ILE A 91 -11.91 -27.70 8.58
N ASN A 92 -11.62 -26.90 7.56
CA ASN A 92 -12.30 -25.65 7.30
C ASN A 92 -12.19 -25.27 5.80
N PRO A 93 -13.20 -25.58 4.99
CA PRO A 93 -13.17 -25.32 3.55
C PRO A 93 -13.19 -23.82 3.21
N ASN A 94 -13.48 -22.95 4.17
CA ASN A 94 -13.52 -21.51 3.95
C ASN A 94 -12.13 -20.88 3.82
N ILE A 95 -11.06 -21.55 4.27
CA ILE A 95 -9.70 -20.99 4.24
C ILE A 95 -9.17 -20.87 2.81
N PRO A 96 -9.18 -21.93 1.97
CA PRO A 96 -8.79 -21.79 0.56
C PRO A 96 -9.66 -20.79 -0.20
N ILE A 97 -10.97 -20.75 0.07
CA ILE A 97 -11.92 -19.79 -0.51
C ILE A 97 -11.54 -18.36 -0.12
N TYR A 98 -11.19 -18.14 1.16
CA TYR A 98 -10.73 -16.84 1.65
C TYR A 98 -9.53 -16.32 0.88
N ILE A 99 -8.49 -17.15 0.72
CA ILE A 99 -7.26 -16.76 0.02
C ILE A 99 -7.54 -16.50 -1.47
N ALA A 100 -8.38 -17.34 -2.10
CA ALA A 100 -8.76 -17.18 -3.51
C ALA A 100 -9.50 -15.85 -3.75
N VAL A 101 -10.51 -15.56 -2.94
CA VAL A 101 -11.30 -14.32 -3.04
C VAL A 101 -10.43 -13.11 -2.69
N ALA A 102 -9.60 -13.19 -1.65
CA ALA A 102 -8.68 -12.11 -1.29
C ALA A 102 -7.70 -11.78 -2.44
N GLY A 103 -7.12 -12.81 -3.08
CA GLY A 103 -6.25 -12.62 -4.24
C GLY A 103 -6.99 -12.01 -5.44
N GLY A 104 -8.20 -12.49 -5.73
CA GLY A 104 -9.03 -11.95 -6.82
C GLY A 104 -9.43 -10.49 -6.61
N LEU A 105 -9.95 -10.16 -5.42
CA LEU A 105 -10.30 -8.79 -5.05
C LEU A 105 -9.06 -7.88 -5.10
N GLY A 106 -7.93 -8.32 -4.55
CA GLY A 106 -6.69 -7.55 -4.57
C GLY A 106 -6.19 -7.23 -5.98
N ILE A 107 -6.28 -8.18 -6.92
CA ILE A 107 -5.93 -7.93 -8.35
C ILE A 107 -6.85 -6.85 -8.93
N ILE A 108 -8.18 -7.00 -8.74
CA ILE A 108 -9.16 -6.04 -9.26
C ILE A 108 -8.90 -4.65 -8.67
N SER A 109 -8.65 -4.55 -7.37
CA SER A 109 -8.35 -3.30 -6.66
C SER A 109 -7.12 -2.56 -7.19
N LYS A 110 -6.10 -3.28 -7.69
CA LYS A 110 -4.90 -2.65 -8.27
C LYS A 110 -5.06 -2.31 -9.75
N ILE A 111 -5.88 -3.06 -10.49
CA ILE A 111 -6.14 -2.82 -11.92
C ILE A 111 -7.15 -1.68 -12.13
N LEU A 112 -8.16 -1.57 -11.27
CA LEU A 112 -9.26 -0.63 -11.44
C LEU A 112 -8.80 0.85 -11.52
N PRO A 113 -7.85 1.31 -10.69
CA PRO A 113 -7.31 2.67 -10.80
C PRO A 113 -6.54 2.91 -12.10
N LEU A 114 -5.87 1.89 -12.66
CA LEU A 114 -5.17 2.00 -13.96
C LEU A 114 -6.16 2.22 -15.11
N VAL A 115 -7.30 1.53 -15.07
CA VAL A 115 -8.38 1.73 -16.04
C VAL A 115 -9.01 3.10 -15.84
N ASN A 116 -9.27 3.49 -14.59
CA ASN A 116 -9.87 4.79 -14.30
C ASN A 116 -8.97 5.96 -14.70
N TYR A 117 -7.65 5.82 -14.61
CA TYR A 117 -6.71 6.85 -15.08
C TYR A 117 -6.92 7.18 -16.56
N LYS A 118 -7.24 6.17 -17.39
CA LYS A 118 -7.47 6.35 -18.83
C LYS A 118 -8.86 6.87 -19.17
N PHE A 119 -9.89 6.39 -18.48
CA PHE A 119 -11.30 6.67 -18.83
C PHE A 119 -11.95 7.77 -17.96
N GLN A 120 -11.34 8.14 -16.82
CA GLN A 120 -11.76 9.22 -15.92
C GLN A 120 -13.23 9.12 -15.49
N LEU A 121 -13.72 7.90 -15.20
CA LEU A 121 -15.12 7.65 -14.83
C LEU A 121 -15.30 7.73 -13.32
N LYS A 122 -16.16 8.65 -12.87
CA LYS A 122 -16.53 8.77 -11.44
C LYS A 122 -17.06 7.47 -10.83
N VAL A 123 -17.76 6.67 -11.65
CA VAL A 123 -18.30 5.36 -11.23
C VAL A 123 -17.18 4.40 -10.83
N LEU A 124 -16.07 4.37 -11.57
CA LEU A 124 -14.92 3.51 -11.25
C LEU A 124 -14.25 3.90 -9.93
N GLN A 125 -14.19 5.20 -9.62
CA GLN A 125 -13.67 5.69 -8.34
C GLN A 125 -14.53 5.21 -7.17
N TRP A 126 -15.85 5.33 -7.28
CA TRP A 126 -16.80 4.83 -6.28
C TRP A 126 -16.68 3.32 -6.07
N ILE A 127 -16.61 2.56 -7.17
CA ILE A 127 -16.40 1.11 -7.13
C ILE A 127 -15.07 0.79 -6.43
N SER A 128 -14.00 1.52 -6.73
CA SER A 128 -12.70 1.30 -6.10
C SER A 128 -12.77 1.50 -4.59
N ASN A 129 -13.44 2.56 -4.12
CA ASN A 129 -13.60 2.80 -2.69
C ASN A 129 -14.45 1.72 -2.00
N LEU A 130 -15.55 1.30 -2.65
CA LEU A 130 -16.36 0.19 -2.17
C LEU A 130 -15.55 -1.11 -2.06
N LEU A 131 -14.67 -1.36 -3.03
CA LEU A 131 -13.85 -2.56 -3.06
C LEU A 131 -12.88 -2.60 -1.89
N PHE A 132 -12.28 -1.47 -1.50
CA PHE A 132 -11.46 -1.38 -0.29
C PHE A 132 -12.25 -1.67 0.99
N LEU A 133 -13.51 -1.21 1.10
CA LEU A 133 -14.37 -1.55 2.23
C LEU A 133 -14.70 -3.05 2.26
N VAL A 134 -14.95 -3.65 1.09
CA VAL A 134 -15.20 -5.08 0.95
C VAL A 134 -13.96 -5.89 1.33
N GLU A 135 -12.76 -5.49 0.90
CA GLU A 135 -11.49 -6.12 1.32
C GLU A 135 -11.30 -6.05 2.83
N PHE A 136 -11.58 -4.91 3.45
CA PHE A 136 -11.50 -4.76 4.90
C PHE A 136 -12.48 -5.67 5.62
N ALA A 137 -13.75 -5.72 5.19
CA ALA A 137 -14.74 -6.63 5.76
C ALA A 137 -14.33 -8.10 5.56
N TRP A 138 -13.80 -8.44 4.38
CA TRP A 138 -13.31 -9.78 4.07
C TRP A 138 -12.15 -10.18 4.97
N MET A 139 -11.22 -9.27 5.24
CA MET A 139 -10.12 -9.48 6.18
C MET A 139 -10.62 -9.87 7.57
N ILE A 140 -11.65 -9.19 8.10
CA ILE A 140 -12.25 -9.52 9.41
C ILE A 140 -12.84 -10.95 9.40
N VAL A 141 -13.54 -11.31 8.32
CA VAL A 141 -14.09 -12.67 8.16
C VAL A 141 -12.96 -13.70 8.10
N GLY A 142 -11.90 -13.41 7.35
CA GLY A 142 -10.70 -14.25 7.27
C GLY A 142 -10.06 -14.49 8.63
N SER A 143 -9.98 -13.45 9.47
CA SER A 143 -9.46 -13.56 10.84
C SER A 143 -10.22 -14.59 11.67
N VAL A 144 -11.55 -14.59 11.59
CA VAL A 144 -12.37 -15.58 12.31
C VAL A 144 -12.08 -17.00 11.80
N TRP A 145 -11.95 -17.20 10.49
CA TRP A 145 -11.72 -18.53 9.92
C TRP A 145 -10.30 -19.06 10.15
N ILE A 146 -9.30 -18.19 10.08
CA ILE A 146 -7.88 -18.56 10.20
C ILE A 146 -7.52 -18.74 11.68
N TYR A 147 -7.80 -17.76 12.52
CA TYR A 147 -7.47 -17.85 13.95
C TYR A 147 -8.40 -18.82 14.71
N GLY A 148 -9.60 -19.08 14.19
CA GLY A 148 -10.54 -20.02 14.80
C GLY A 148 -10.06 -21.47 14.86
N ILE A 149 -9.09 -21.86 14.02
CA ILE A 149 -8.47 -23.20 14.03
C ILE A 149 -6.96 -23.11 14.27
N TYR A 150 -6.51 -22.12 15.04
CA TYR A 150 -5.08 -21.86 15.26
C TYR A 150 -4.35 -23.11 15.76
N GLN A 151 -3.26 -23.46 15.05
CA GLN A 151 -2.56 -24.75 15.09
C GLN A 151 -3.40 -25.93 14.55
N PRO A 152 -3.78 -25.91 13.25
CA PRO A 152 -4.51 -27.02 12.66
C PRO A 152 -3.60 -28.25 12.53
N ASN A 153 -4.23 -29.42 12.44
CA ASN A 153 -3.52 -30.64 12.06
C ASN A 153 -3.11 -30.54 10.58
N TYR A 154 -1.83 -30.79 10.27
CA TYR A 154 -1.31 -30.80 8.91
C TYR A 154 -1.21 -32.21 8.33
N GLU A 155 -1.41 -33.24 9.15
CA GLU A 155 -1.16 -34.62 8.77
C GLU A 155 -2.47 -35.42 8.64
N PRO A 156 -2.79 -35.95 7.44
CA PRO A 156 -4.05 -36.66 7.21
C PRO A 156 -4.20 -37.94 8.05
N ALA A 157 -3.09 -38.50 8.55
CA ALA A 157 -3.10 -39.70 9.39
C ALA A 157 -3.76 -39.48 10.77
N HIS A 158 -3.81 -38.23 11.25
CA HIS A 158 -4.26 -37.90 12.61
C HIS A 158 -5.67 -37.25 12.65
N GLY A 159 -6.45 -37.34 11.56
CA GLY A 159 -7.83 -36.82 11.49
C GLY A 159 -8.02 -35.72 10.44
N PRO A 160 -9.03 -34.83 10.59
CA PRO A 160 -9.23 -33.70 9.69
C PRO A 160 -7.96 -32.84 9.64
N TYR A 161 -7.45 -32.60 8.44
CA TYR A 161 -6.20 -31.85 8.22
C TYR A 161 -6.45 -30.58 7.40
N CYS A 162 -5.44 -29.74 7.29
CA CYS A 162 -5.39 -28.66 6.31
C CYS A 162 -4.00 -28.58 5.70
N ASP A 163 -3.95 -28.28 4.40
CA ASP A 163 -2.71 -28.04 3.70
C ASP A 163 -1.89 -26.95 4.39
N LYS A 164 -0.63 -27.28 4.66
CA LYS A 164 0.31 -26.42 5.38
C LYS A 164 0.59 -25.14 4.62
N THR A 165 0.72 -25.21 3.30
CA THR A 165 1.04 -24.06 2.46
C THR A 165 -0.12 -23.08 2.43
N ALA A 166 -1.34 -23.56 2.18
CA ALA A 166 -2.55 -22.74 2.15
C ALA A 166 -2.78 -22.03 3.49
N TYR A 167 -2.75 -22.77 4.60
CA TYR A 167 -2.97 -22.20 5.92
C TYR A 167 -1.91 -21.16 6.30
N LEU A 168 -0.62 -21.50 6.13
CA LEU A 168 0.47 -20.57 6.46
C LEU A 168 0.44 -19.32 5.59
N LEU A 169 0.16 -19.46 4.30
CA LEU A 169 0.03 -18.31 3.40
C LEU A 169 -1.08 -17.37 3.87
N ALA A 170 -2.26 -17.92 4.20
CA ALA A 170 -3.38 -17.14 4.73
C ALA A 170 -3.01 -16.42 6.03
N PHE A 171 -2.41 -17.15 6.97
CA PHE A 171 -2.03 -16.65 8.27
C PHE A 171 -1.00 -15.52 8.20
N TRP A 172 0.09 -15.72 7.43
CA TRP A 172 1.15 -14.72 7.30
C TRP A 172 0.68 -13.47 6.59
N LEU A 173 -0.08 -13.61 5.50
CA LEU A 173 -0.58 -12.44 4.77
C LEU A 173 -1.61 -11.65 5.57
N LEU A 174 -2.48 -12.33 6.31
CA LEU A 174 -3.40 -11.68 7.25
C LEU A 174 -2.61 -10.92 8.33
N THR A 175 -1.61 -11.56 8.92
CA THR A 175 -0.76 -10.95 9.96
C THR A 175 -0.01 -9.72 9.45
N ILE A 176 0.59 -9.80 8.24
CA ILE A 176 1.27 -8.66 7.60
C ILE A 176 0.29 -7.50 7.38
N ASN A 177 -0.95 -7.78 6.95
CA ASN A 177 -1.97 -6.75 6.78
C ASN A 177 -2.32 -6.06 8.10
N TYR A 178 -2.49 -6.83 9.19
CA TYR A 178 -2.69 -6.26 10.52
C TYR A 178 -1.52 -5.40 11.00
N ILE A 179 -0.27 -5.84 10.77
CA ILE A 179 0.92 -5.05 11.10
C ILE A 179 0.90 -3.73 10.33
N TYR A 180 0.61 -3.77 9.03
CA TYR A 180 0.52 -2.59 8.18
C TYR A 180 -0.57 -1.60 8.67
N ILE A 181 -1.76 -2.10 9.02
CA ILE A 181 -2.83 -1.27 9.62
C ILE A 181 -2.37 -0.66 10.96
N GLY A 182 -1.71 -1.45 11.81
CA GLY A 182 -1.16 -0.98 13.07
C GLY A 182 -0.16 0.17 12.88
N LEU A 183 0.75 0.06 11.91
CA LEU A 183 1.72 1.10 11.58
C LEU A 183 1.04 2.38 11.09
N ILE A 184 0.01 2.29 10.24
CA ILE A 184 -0.76 3.46 9.78
C ILE A 184 -1.41 4.18 10.97
N ILE A 185 -2.08 3.43 11.86
CA ILE A 185 -2.76 4.00 13.03
C ILE A 185 -1.76 4.71 13.94
N ILE A 186 -0.60 4.09 14.19
CA ILE A 186 0.47 4.67 15.00
C ILE A 186 0.97 5.97 14.35
N SER A 187 1.25 5.95 13.03
CA SER A 187 1.71 7.12 12.30
C SER A 187 0.72 8.30 12.38
N ILE A 188 -0.57 8.03 12.13
CA ILE A 188 -1.64 9.04 12.22
C ILE A 188 -1.72 9.62 13.65
N CYS A 189 -1.64 8.76 14.67
CA CYS A 189 -1.68 9.18 16.06
C CYS A 189 -0.47 10.06 16.40
N CYS A 190 0.74 9.68 15.97
CA CYS A 190 1.96 10.46 16.21
C CYS A 190 1.88 11.84 15.54
N VAL A 191 1.52 11.92 14.25
CA VAL A 191 1.42 13.18 13.52
C VAL A 191 0.29 14.05 14.07
N GLY A 192 -0.87 13.46 14.38
CA GLY A 192 -2.00 14.17 14.99
C GLY A 192 -1.64 14.80 16.33
N CYS A 193 -0.96 14.04 17.20
CA CYS A 193 -0.47 14.55 18.48
C CYS A 193 0.54 15.70 18.29
N CYS A 194 1.47 15.59 17.33
CA CYS A 194 2.43 16.66 17.03
C CYS A 194 1.74 17.96 16.58
N ILE A 195 0.76 17.86 15.66
CA ILE A 195 0.03 19.02 15.15
C ILE A 195 -0.76 19.70 16.28
N MET A 196 -1.44 18.91 17.12
CA MET A 196 -2.21 19.45 18.25
C MET A 196 -1.34 20.19 19.28
N LEU A 197 -0.12 19.69 19.52
CA LEU A 197 0.86 20.36 20.38
C LEU A 197 1.42 21.64 19.73
N CYS A 198 1.68 21.64 18.42
CA CYS A 198 2.12 22.84 17.72
C CYS A 198 1.04 23.94 17.73
N VAL A 199 -0.22 23.58 17.50
CA VAL A 199 -1.34 24.51 17.50
C VAL A 199 -1.56 25.11 18.89
N SER A 200 -1.46 24.32 19.96
CA SER A 200 -1.64 24.83 21.33
C SER A 200 -0.56 25.84 21.74
N VAL A 201 0.70 25.64 21.32
CA VAL A 201 1.80 26.59 21.55
C VAL A 201 1.59 27.89 20.77
N ILE A 202 1.18 27.81 19.50
CA ILE A 202 0.91 28.99 18.67
C ILE A 202 -0.23 29.84 19.28
N ILE A 203 -1.30 29.21 19.73
CA ILE A 203 -2.43 29.89 20.39
C ILE A 203 -1.96 30.60 21.67
N GLN A 204 -1.10 29.97 22.48
CA GLN A 204 -0.51 30.59 23.66
C GLN A 204 0.34 31.82 23.32
N CYS A 205 1.13 31.76 22.24
CA CYS A 205 1.93 32.91 21.79
C CYS A 205 1.06 34.07 21.29
N CYS A 206 0.00 33.81 20.50
CA CYS A 206 -0.91 34.86 20.04
C CYS A 206 -1.61 35.57 21.21
N LYS A 207 -2.04 34.81 22.22
CA LYS A 207 -2.67 35.38 23.42
C LYS A 207 -1.70 36.25 24.26
N SER A 208 -0.39 36.08 24.09
CA SER A 208 0.62 36.89 24.79
C SER A 208 0.96 38.21 24.10
N ILE A 209 0.52 38.41 22.86
CA ILE A 209 0.81 39.61 22.05
C ILE A 209 -0.30 40.66 22.16
N GLU A 210 -1.52 40.24 22.51
CA GLU A 210 -2.71 41.10 22.70
C GLU A 210 -2.86 41.54 24.17
#